data_AF-A0A924EXA4-F1
#
_entry.id   AF-A0A924EXA4-F1
#
_cell.length_a   1.000
_cell.length_b   1.000
_cell.length_c   1.000
_cell.angle_alpha   90.00
_cell.angle_beta   90.00
_cell.angle_gamma   90.00
#
_symmetry.space_group_name_H-M   'P 1'
#
loop_
_entity.id
_entity.type
_entity.pdbx_description
1 polymer ?
#
loop_
_entity_poly.entity_id
_entity_poly.type
_entity_poly.pdbx_seq_one_letter_code
_entity_poly.pdbx_strand_id
1 'polypeptide(L)'
;VWAEELAADLEASFQSTWAGCVGGASPAKRYFETVRQAGFEHISVVGEHPFSADELDEMACCPGPEFTPKPAQADLDAVQGKIASIKFTAHRPR
;
A
#
# COMPACT_ATOMS: atom_id res chain seq x y z
N VAL A 1 4.95 4.69 -12.16
CA VAL A 1 3.61 4.45 -12.75
C VAL A 1 2.75 4.13 -11.57
N TRP A 2 1.81 5.01 -11.24
CA TRP A 2 1.14 4.98 -9.95
C TRP A 2 0.29 3.72 -9.84
N ALA A 3 0.67 2.85 -8.89
CA ALA A 3 0.11 1.53 -8.58
C ALA A 3 -1.32 1.28 -9.11
N GLU A 4 -1.47 0.14 -9.77
CA GLU A 4 -2.73 -0.34 -10.36
C GLU A 4 -3.79 -0.66 -9.30
N GLU A 5 -5.07 -0.58 -9.67
CA GLU A 5 -6.16 -1.01 -8.79
C GLU A 5 -6.12 -2.53 -8.57
N LEU A 6 -6.19 -2.95 -7.30
CA LEU A 6 -6.35 -4.36 -6.94
C LEU A 6 -7.80 -4.80 -7.21
N ALA A 7 -7.99 -6.09 -7.50
CA ALA A 7 -9.33 -6.66 -7.62
C ALA A 7 -10.10 -6.51 -6.29
N ALA A 8 -11.40 -6.21 -6.35
CA ALA A 8 -12.19 -5.83 -5.18
C ALA A 8 -12.34 -6.95 -4.13
N ASP A 9 -12.42 -8.20 -4.57
CA ASP A 9 -12.42 -9.39 -3.73
C ASP A 9 -11.07 -9.59 -3.02
N LEU A 10 -9.98 -9.32 -3.73
CA LEU A 10 -8.63 -9.33 -3.18
C LEU A 10 -8.47 -8.24 -2.11
N GLU A 11 -8.82 -6.98 -2.41
CA GLU A 11 -8.78 -5.87 -1.44
C GLU A 11 -9.59 -6.18 -0.18
N ALA A 12 -10.79 -6.73 -0.32
CA ALA A 12 -11.64 -7.11 0.82
C ALA A 12 -11.03 -8.24 1.66
N SER A 13 -10.39 -9.23 1.03
CA SER A 13 -9.65 -10.29 1.73
C SER A 13 -8.49 -9.72 2.55
N PHE A 14 -7.68 -8.85 1.93
CA PHE A 14 -6.57 -8.15 2.57
C PHE A 14 -7.04 -7.31 3.77
N GLN A 15 -8.12 -6.52 3.62
CA GLN A 15 -8.64 -5.64 4.68
C GLN A 15 -9.34 -6.40 5.81
N SER A 16 -9.97 -7.54 5.53
CA SER A 16 -10.69 -8.35 6.53
C SER A 16 -9.79 -9.32 7.29
N THR A 17 -8.66 -9.71 6.71
CA THR A 17 -7.76 -10.73 7.27
C THR A 17 -6.48 -10.12 7.86
N TRP A 18 -6.04 -8.95 7.40
CA TRP A 18 -4.68 -8.48 7.70
C TRP A 18 -4.58 -7.01 8.11
N ALA A 19 -4.14 -6.79 9.35
CA ALA A 19 -3.69 -5.49 9.86
C ALA A 19 -2.22 -5.19 9.53
N GLY A 20 -1.59 -5.98 8.65
CA GLY A 20 -0.19 -5.78 8.21
C GLY A 20 -0.04 -4.71 7.13
N CYS A 21 1.20 -4.30 6.87
CA CYS A 21 1.50 -3.20 5.95
C CYS A 21 0.97 -3.43 4.52
N VAL A 22 0.94 -4.67 4.05
CA VAL A 22 0.39 -5.04 2.73
C VAL A 22 -1.14 -4.96 2.72
N GLY A 23 -1.81 -5.41 3.79
CA GLY A 23 -3.28 -5.36 3.90
C GLY A 23 -3.84 -3.94 3.96
N GLY A 24 -3.05 -2.99 4.49
CA GLY A 24 -3.38 -1.56 4.49
C GLY A 24 -2.98 -0.82 3.21
N ALA A 25 -2.40 -1.49 2.22
CA ALA A 25 -2.05 -0.85 0.97
C ALA A 25 -3.30 -0.30 0.28
N SER A 26 -3.21 0.91 -0.25
CA SER A 26 -4.33 1.57 -0.93
C SER A 26 -3.86 2.21 -2.23
N PRO A 27 -4.75 2.35 -3.23
CA PRO A 27 -4.40 3.03 -4.47
C PRO A 27 -3.89 4.46 -4.20
N ALA A 28 -2.71 4.80 -4.74
CA ALA A 28 -2.06 6.09 -4.49
C ALA A 28 -2.98 7.28 -4.83
N LYS A 29 -3.77 7.16 -5.91
CA LYS A 29 -4.74 8.18 -6.31
C LYS A 29 -5.78 8.45 -5.21
N ARG A 30 -6.37 7.39 -4.63
CA ARG A 30 -7.34 7.48 -3.53
C ARG A 30 -6.72 8.15 -2.31
N TYR A 31 -5.50 7.76 -1.95
CA TYR A 31 -4.78 8.38 -0.84
C TYR A 31 -4.53 9.88 -1.08
N PHE A 32 -4.11 10.27 -2.29
CA PHE A 32 -3.90 11.68 -2.64
C PHE A 32 -5.17 12.51 -2.69
N GLU A 33 -6.31 11.91 -3.03
CA GLU A 33 -7.60 12.57 -2.91
C GLU A 33 -7.93 12.86 -1.44
N THR A 34 -7.69 11.91 -0.53
CA THR A 34 -7.81 12.15 0.91
C THR A 34 -6.89 13.27 1.40
N VAL A 35 -5.63 13.29 0.94
CA VAL A 35 -4.68 14.38 1.26
C VAL A 35 -5.21 15.74 0.79
N ARG A 36 -5.80 15.81 -0.40
CA ARG A 36 -6.44 17.04 -0.91
C ARG A 36 -7.65 17.47 -0.08
N GLN A 37 -8.51 16.52 0.29
CA GLN A 37 -9.67 16.78 1.15
C GLN A 37 -9.27 17.30 2.54
N ALA A 38 -8.09 16.91 3.04
CA ALA A 38 -7.51 17.45 4.27
C ALA A 38 -6.95 18.88 4.13
N GLY A 39 -7.06 19.50 2.95
CA GLY A 39 -6.63 20.87 2.67
C GLY A 39 -5.18 21.01 2.22
N PHE A 40 -4.52 19.91 1.84
CA PHE A 40 -3.19 19.96 1.23
C PHE A 40 -3.30 20.06 -0.29
N GLU A 41 -2.33 20.76 -0.89
CA GLU A 41 -2.21 21.05 -2.30
C GLU A 41 -0.78 20.71 -2.78
N HIS A 42 -0.52 20.85 -4.08
CA HIS A 42 0.80 20.61 -4.70
C HIS A 42 1.44 19.27 -4.29
N ILE A 43 0.66 18.18 -4.35
CA ILE A 43 1.17 16.82 -4.09
C ILE A 43 2.19 16.46 -5.18
N SER A 44 3.39 16.08 -4.76
CA SER A 44 4.48 15.64 -5.64
C SER A 44 5.12 14.39 -5.07
N VAL A 45 5.32 13.36 -5.88
CA VAL A 45 6.16 12.22 -5.47
C VAL A 45 7.61 12.50 -5.69
N VAL A 46 8.36 12.22 -4.64
CA VAL A 46 9.80 12.41 -4.55
C VAL A 46 10.56 11.09 -4.43
N GLY A 47 9.83 9.97 -4.30
CA GLY A 47 10.38 8.63 -4.34
C GLY A 47 9.29 7.57 -4.45
N GLU A 48 9.58 6.52 -5.20
CA GLU A 48 8.73 5.34 -5.37
C GLU A 48 9.65 4.12 -5.27
N HIS A 49 9.30 3.18 -4.40
CA HIS A 49 10.05 1.95 -4.18
C HIS A 49 9.10 0.76 -4.32
N PRO A 50 8.99 0.16 -5.52
CA PRO A 50 8.28 -1.10 -5.71
C PRO A 50 8.93 -2.19 -4.86
N PHE A 51 8.14 -2.92 -4.10
CA PHE A 51 8.69 -3.95 -3.25
C PHE A 51 9.18 -5.15 -4.08
N SER A 52 10.37 -5.64 -3.74
CA SER A 52 10.84 -6.96 -4.15
C SER A 52 9.98 -8.06 -3.50
N ALA A 53 10.13 -9.30 -3.97
CA ALA A 53 9.42 -10.44 -3.37
C ALA A 53 9.75 -10.61 -1.88
N ASP A 54 11.02 -10.48 -1.52
CA ASP A 54 11.49 -10.62 -0.13
C ASP A 54 10.94 -9.51 0.75
N GLU A 55 11.00 -8.25 0.29
CA GLU A 55 10.43 -7.11 1.03
C GLU A 55 8.91 -7.24 1.17
N LEU A 56 8.22 -7.74 0.15
CA LEU A 56 6.78 -7.96 0.20
C LEU A 56 6.40 -9.04 1.24
N ASP A 57 7.19 -10.11 1.33
CA ASP A 57 7.02 -11.16 2.34
C ASP A 57 7.19 -10.62 3.76
N GLU A 58 8.20 -9.78 3.98
CA GLU A 58 8.45 -9.12 5.25
C GLU A 58 7.32 -8.13 5.62
N MET A 59 6.91 -7.29 4.66
CA MET A 59 5.85 -6.29 4.88
C MET A 59 4.48 -6.95 5.11
N ALA A 60 4.24 -8.11 4.51
CA ALA A 60 3.02 -8.87 4.70
C ALA A 60 2.83 -9.35 6.14
N CYS A 61 3.93 -9.60 6.85
CA CYS A 61 3.90 -10.07 8.24
C CYS A 61 4.18 -8.96 9.26
N CYS A 62 4.40 -7.71 8.85
CA CYS A 62 4.69 -6.59 9.77
C CYS A 62 3.52 -6.35 10.75
N PRO A 63 3.77 -6.13 12.07
CA PRO A 63 5.08 -6.00 12.74
C PRO A 63 5.74 -7.34 13.15
N GLY A 64 5.06 -8.45 12.98
CA GLY A 64 5.57 -9.80 13.25
C GLY A 64 4.50 -10.86 12.95
N PRO A 65 4.90 -12.10 12.61
CA PRO A 65 3.98 -13.19 12.27
C PRO A 65 3.03 -13.57 13.41
N GLU A 66 3.38 -13.22 14.65
CA GLU A 66 2.53 -13.38 15.83
C GLU A 66 1.33 -12.41 15.86
N PHE A 67 1.42 -11.29 15.14
CA PHE A 67 0.37 -10.27 15.04
C PHE A 67 -0.36 -10.33 13.69
N THR A 68 0.39 -10.60 12.62
CA THR A 68 -0.12 -10.70 11.26
C THR A 68 0.30 -12.06 10.69
N PRO A 69 -0.58 -13.07 10.69
CA PRO A 69 -0.23 -14.39 10.16
C PRO A 69 0.12 -14.27 8.67
N LYS A 70 1.12 -15.06 8.26
CA LYS A 70 1.66 -15.01 6.90
C LYS A 70 0.58 -15.30 5.85
N PRO A 71 0.44 -14.47 4.80
CA PRO A 71 -0.44 -14.73 3.68
C PRO A 71 -0.15 -16.03 2.94
N ALA A 72 -1.13 -16.49 2.15
CA ALA A 72 -0.84 -17.51 1.17
C ALA A 72 0.14 -16.95 0.12
N GLN A 73 1.08 -17.78 -0.33
CA GLN A 73 2.08 -17.34 -1.31
C GLN A 73 1.43 -16.83 -2.60
N ALA A 74 0.34 -17.46 -3.04
CA ALA A 74 -0.40 -17.03 -4.23
C ALA A 74 -0.95 -15.59 -4.12
N ASP A 75 -1.31 -15.14 -2.91
CA ASP A 75 -1.77 -13.77 -2.69
C ASP A 75 -0.61 -12.76 -2.78
N LEU A 76 0.57 -13.13 -2.25
CA LEU A 76 1.78 -12.33 -2.38
C LEU A 76 2.21 -12.22 -3.85
N ASP A 77 2.19 -13.33 -4.58
CA ASP A 77 2.51 -13.38 -6.00
C ASP A 77 1.54 -12.50 -6.82
N ALA A 78 0.25 -12.48 -6.45
CA ALA A 78 -0.78 -11.69 -7.12
C ALA A 78 -0.58 -10.16 -6.96
N VAL A 79 0.06 -9.72 -5.87
CA VAL A 79 0.31 -8.30 -5.59
C VAL A 79 1.76 -7.87 -5.86
N GLN A 80 2.64 -8.81 -6.20
CA GLN A 80 4.01 -8.53 -6.58
C GLN A 80 4.06 -7.57 -7.79
N GLY A 81 4.90 -6.54 -7.69
CA GLY A 81 5.04 -5.50 -8.72
C GLY A 81 3.88 -4.50 -8.78
N LYS A 82 2.80 -4.70 -8.01
CA LYS A 82 1.65 -3.77 -7.92
C LYS A 82 1.70 -2.88 -6.69
N ILE A 83 2.47 -3.27 -5.68
CA ILE A 83 2.61 -2.52 -4.43
C ILE A 83 3.97 -1.84 -4.38
N ALA A 84 3.95 -0.57 -4.00
CA ALA A 84 5.15 0.25 -3.81
C ALA A 84 5.01 1.11 -2.57
N SER A 85 6.13 1.35 -1.90
CA SER A 85 6.25 2.44 -0.93
C SER A 85 6.41 3.76 -1.67
N ILE A 86 5.54 4.72 -1.37
CA ILE A 86 5.52 6.01 -2.04
C ILE A 86 5.87 7.11 -1.04
N LYS A 87 6.95 7.84 -1.33
CA LYS A 87 7.32 9.06 -0.62
C LYS A 87 6.87 10.28 -1.42
N PHE A 88 6.03 11.09 -0.82
CA PHE A 88 5.51 12.31 -1.44
C PHE A 88 5.63 13.51 -0.50
N THR A 89 5.58 14.70 -1.08
CA THR A 89 5.45 15.98 -0.38
C THR A 89 4.12 16.61 -0.75
N ALA A 90 3.51 17.34 0.17
CA ALA A 90 2.33 18.16 -0.08
C ALA A 90 2.43 19.46 0.72
N HIS A 91 1.82 20.52 0.21
CA HIS A 91 1.84 21.85 0.81
C HIS A 91 0.45 22.20 1.34
N ARG A 92 0.33 22.62 2.60
CA ARG A 92 -0.93 23.15 3.11
C ARG A 92 -0.92 24.68 3.00
N PRO A 93 -1.83 25.29 2.22
CA PRO A 93 -2.01 26.74 2.24
C PRO A 93 -2.32 27.21 3.66
N ARG A 94 -1.78 28.37 4.03
CA ARG A 94 -2.07 29.00 5.33
C ARG A 94 -3.49 29.54 5.39
#